data_AF-A0ABD1TYL6-F1
#
_entry.id   AF-A0ABD1TYL6-F1
#
_cell.length_a   1.000
_cell.length_b   1.000
_cell.length_c   1.000
_cell.angle_alpha   90.00
_cell.angle_beta   90.00
_cell.angle_gamma   90.00
#
_symmetry.space_group_name_H-M   'P 1'
#
loop_
_entity.id
_entity.type
_entity.pdbx_description
1 polymer ?
#
loop_
_entity_poly.entity_id
_entity_poly.type
_entity_poly.pdbx_seq_one_letter_code
_entity_poly.pdbx_strand_id
1 'polypeptide(L)'
;MGRYSGFIAMYATLASRDVDCCLIPESPFYLEGEGGLFEYIETCLKENGHMVIVIAEGAGQELLAAKNEQDASGNRLLQDVGLWISQKIKDHFANQLKMLLTLKYIDPTYMVRAIPSNASDNVYCTLLAQSAVHGAMAGYTGFTTGLVNGRHTFIPFNRITERQNKVVTTDRMWARLLSSTNQPSFISPKEAAEIRKQKMPATQLLDDGGDCYDEKPGTYFKVTSVIGCLSCGQ
;
A
#
# COMPACT_ATOMS: atom_id res chain seq x y z
N MET A 1 -11.15 3.70 -5.33
CA MET A 1 -10.80 2.30 -5.71
C MET A 1 -9.79 1.71 -4.72
N GLY A 2 -9.74 0.39 -4.61
CA GLY A 2 -8.83 -0.31 -3.70
C GLY A 2 -9.48 -0.72 -2.38
N ARG A 3 -10.58 -1.48 -2.46
CA ARG A 3 -11.40 -1.91 -1.32
C ARG A 3 -10.66 -2.86 -0.37
N TYR A 4 -9.96 -3.84 -0.93
CA TYR A 4 -9.24 -4.88 -0.16
C TYR A 4 -7.74 -4.91 -0.46
N SER A 5 -7.32 -4.29 -1.57
CA SER A 5 -5.93 -4.21 -1.95
C SER A 5 -5.57 -2.89 -2.64
N GLY A 6 -4.35 -2.42 -2.38
CA GLY A 6 -3.84 -1.12 -2.78
C GLY A 6 -3.15 -1.05 -4.13
N PHE A 7 -3.24 -2.09 -5.00
CA PHE A 7 -2.45 -2.14 -6.24
C PHE A 7 -2.62 -0.91 -7.13
N ILE A 8 -3.85 -0.45 -7.33
CA ILE A 8 -4.13 0.72 -8.18
C ILE A 8 -3.46 1.98 -7.61
N ALA A 9 -3.60 2.21 -6.29
CA ALA A 9 -2.97 3.35 -5.63
C ALA A 9 -1.44 3.29 -5.71
N MET A 10 -0.85 2.11 -5.48
CA MET A 10 0.59 1.89 -5.58
C MET A 10 1.11 2.15 -7.00
N TYR A 11 0.50 1.54 -8.02
CA TYR A 11 0.94 1.70 -9.41
C TYR A 11 0.70 3.12 -9.92
N ALA A 12 -0.40 3.77 -9.54
CA ALA A 12 -0.66 5.16 -9.91
C ALA A 12 0.38 6.11 -9.30
N THR A 13 0.73 5.90 -8.02
CA THR A 13 1.78 6.68 -7.32
C THR A 13 3.13 6.51 -8.01
N LEU A 14 3.53 5.27 -8.31
CA LEU A 14 4.79 4.97 -9.00
C LEU A 14 4.85 5.54 -10.42
N ALA A 15 3.72 5.56 -11.13
CA ALA A 15 3.63 6.08 -12.49
C ALA A 15 3.65 7.61 -12.51
N SER A 16 2.92 8.26 -11.59
CA SER A 16 2.81 9.73 -11.55
C SER A 16 4.07 10.39 -11.01
N ARG A 17 4.71 9.82 -9.99
CA ARG A 17 5.87 10.39 -9.26
C ARG A 17 5.66 11.75 -8.58
N ASP A 18 4.51 12.39 -8.78
CA ASP A 18 4.12 13.66 -8.14
C ASP A 18 3.35 13.47 -6.82
N VAL A 19 3.32 12.25 -6.29
CA VAL A 19 2.54 11.90 -5.10
C VAL A 19 3.49 11.78 -3.90
N ASP A 20 3.22 12.54 -2.84
CA ASP A 20 4.05 12.57 -1.62
C ASP A 20 3.68 11.49 -0.61
N CYS A 21 2.44 11.02 -0.63
CA CYS A 21 1.95 9.99 0.29
C CYS A 21 0.95 9.05 -0.37
N CYS A 22 1.17 7.74 -0.24
CA CYS A 22 0.26 6.69 -0.69
C CYS A 22 -0.20 5.83 0.50
N LEU A 23 -1.51 5.83 0.75
CA LEU A 23 -2.16 5.06 1.80
C LEU A 23 -2.93 3.88 1.19
N ILE A 24 -2.60 2.66 1.64
CA ILE A 24 -3.17 1.40 1.14
C ILE A 24 -3.71 0.55 2.30
N PRO A 25 -4.70 -0.35 2.06
CA PRO A 25 -5.25 -1.22 3.11
C PRO A 25 -4.19 -2.12 3.77
N GLU A 26 -3.13 -2.48 3.06
CA GLU A 26 -2.09 -3.39 3.55
C GLU A 26 -1.06 -2.72 4.48
N SER A 27 -1.02 -1.38 4.51
CA SER A 27 -0.09 -0.61 5.35
C SER A 27 -0.87 0.18 6.39
N PRO A 28 -0.89 -0.23 7.67
CA PRO A 28 -1.56 0.52 8.71
C PRO A 28 -0.86 1.87 8.92
N PHE A 29 -1.65 2.86 9.35
CA PHE A 29 -1.17 4.19 9.69
C PHE A 29 -2.04 4.77 10.81
N TYR A 30 -1.51 5.77 11.49
CA TYR A 30 -2.22 6.55 12.51
C TYR A 30 -2.20 8.04 12.16
N LEU A 31 -3.19 8.77 12.65
CA LEU A 31 -3.36 10.18 12.33
C LEU A 31 -2.53 11.11 13.21
N GLU A 32 -2.66 10.97 14.53
CA GLU A 32 -2.09 11.86 15.54
C GLU A 32 -0.95 11.19 16.32
N GLY A 33 0.09 11.95 16.64
CA GLY A 33 1.26 11.51 17.41
C GLY A 33 2.57 11.67 16.63
N GLU A 34 3.69 11.46 17.32
CA GLU A 34 5.03 11.52 16.72
C GLU A 34 5.17 10.49 15.60
N GLY A 35 5.55 10.91 14.41
CA GLY A 35 5.62 10.08 13.19
C GLY A 35 4.26 9.79 12.54
N GLY A 36 3.19 10.46 12.98
CA GLY A 36 1.85 10.31 12.43
C GLY A 36 1.64 11.00 11.09
N LEU A 37 0.50 10.71 10.45
CA LEU A 37 0.16 11.30 9.16
C LEU A 37 0.11 12.84 9.22
N PHE A 38 -0.44 13.42 10.29
CA PHE A 38 -0.57 14.88 10.38
C PHE A 38 0.77 15.61 10.51
N GLU A 39 1.70 15.06 11.28
CA GLU A 39 3.05 15.61 11.40
C GLU A 39 3.77 15.57 10.05
N TYR A 40 3.68 14.44 9.34
CA TYR A 40 4.26 14.32 8.00
C TYR A 40 3.67 15.34 7.02
N ILE A 41 2.34 15.55 7.04
CA ILE A 41 1.70 16.57 6.21
C ILE A 41 2.23 17.97 6.56
N GLU A 42 2.39 18.29 7.84
CA GLU A 42 2.92 19.57 8.28
C GLU A 42 4.35 19.81 7.79
N THR A 43 5.22 18.81 7.91
CA THR A 43 6.61 18.88 7.44
C THR A 43 6.67 19.08 5.93
N CYS A 44 5.94 18.27 5.15
CA CYS A 44 5.90 18.40 3.69
C CYS A 44 5.36 19.76 3.24
N LEU A 45 4.32 20.29 3.89
CA LEU A 45 3.77 21.60 3.56
C LEU A 45 4.76 22.74 3.87
N LYS A 46 5.56 22.63 4.93
CA LYS A 46 6.59 23.63 5.26
C LYS A 46 7.76 23.60 4.28
N GLU A 47 8.15 22.41 3.83
CA GLU A 47 9.30 22.23 2.93
C GLU A 47 8.95 22.52 1.47
N ASN A 48 7.83 21.98 0.97
CA ASN A 48 7.47 22.00 -0.44
C ASN A 48 6.35 23.01 -0.77
N GLY A 49 5.59 23.47 0.23
CA GLY A 49 4.43 24.37 0.04
C GLY A 49 3.17 23.71 -0.52
N HIS A 50 3.24 22.42 -0.89
CA HIS A 50 2.12 21.64 -1.41
C HIS A 50 2.32 20.16 -1.05
N MET A 51 1.24 19.38 -1.12
CA MET A 51 1.29 17.94 -0.89
C MET A 51 0.14 17.23 -1.63
N VAL A 52 0.44 16.08 -2.22
CA VAL A 52 -0.51 15.19 -2.88
C VAL A 52 -0.57 13.86 -2.15
N ILE A 53 -1.78 13.47 -1.73
CA ILE A 53 -2.03 12.22 -1.02
C ILE A 53 -2.96 11.35 -1.86
N VAL A 54 -2.55 10.12 -2.14
CA VAL A 54 -3.37 9.09 -2.77
C VAL A 54 -3.83 8.09 -1.73
N ILE A 55 -5.14 7.90 -1.63
CA ILE A 55 -5.76 7.05 -0.62
C ILE A 55 -6.58 5.98 -1.31
N ALA A 56 -6.27 4.72 -1.03
CA ALA A 56 -7.13 3.62 -1.42
C ALA A 56 -8.38 3.56 -0.52
N GLU A 57 -9.52 3.21 -1.11
CA GLU A 57 -10.84 3.22 -0.44
C GLU A 57 -10.90 2.36 0.84
N GLY A 58 -10.17 1.24 0.85
CA GLY A 58 -10.08 0.36 2.01
C GLY A 58 -9.02 0.76 3.05
N ALA A 59 -8.23 1.80 2.81
CA ALA A 59 -7.19 2.23 3.75
C ALA A 59 -7.84 2.83 5.00
N GLY A 60 -7.27 2.58 6.19
CA GLY A 60 -7.70 3.24 7.42
C GLY A 60 -9.12 2.92 7.90
N GLN A 61 -9.81 1.92 7.32
CA GLN A 61 -11.17 1.53 7.74
C GLN A 61 -11.24 1.11 9.23
N GLU A 62 -10.12 0.70 9.82
CA GLU A 62 -10.00 0.37 11.24
C GLU A 62 -10.07 1.60 12.16
N LEU A 63 -9.77 2.79 11.63
CA LEU A 63 -9.81 4.06 12.36
C LEU A 63 -11.23 4.65 12.40
N LEU A 64 -12.13 4.18 11.53
CA LEU A 64 -13.51 4.61 11.51
C LEU A 64 -14.35 3.77 12.47
N ALA A 65 -15.36 4.40 13.09
CA ALA A 65 -16.30 3.70 13.93
C ALA A 65 -17.03 2.62 13.12
N ALA A 66 -16.95 1.37 13.56
CA ALA A 66 -17.51 0.23 12.86
C ALA A 66 -19.03 0.37 12.71
N LYS A 67 -19.49 0.67 11.49
CA LYS A 67 -20.89 0.48 11.10
C LYS A 67 -20.99 -0.84 10.33
N ASN A 68 -21.75 -1.78 10.88
CA ASN A 68 -22.01 -3.08 10.25
C ASN A 68 -23.17 -2.98 9.24
N GLU A 69 -23.12 -1.99 8.35
CA GLU A 69 -24.08 -1.87 7.27
C GLU A 69 -23.66 -2.82 6.12
N GLN A 70 -24.62 -3.52 5.52
CA GLN A 70 -24.39 -4.44 4.41
C GLN A 70 -25.21 -4.00 3.20
N ASP A 71 -24.64 -4.18 2.01
CA ASP A 71 -25.36 -3.98 0.76
C ASP A 71 -26.36 -5.14 0.49
N ALA A 72 -27.20 -4.99 -0.53
CA ALA A 72 -28.17 -6.02 -0.93
C ALA A 72 -27.51 -7.35 -1.39
N SER A 73 -26.20 -7.33 -1.65
CA SER A 73 -25.39 -8.50 -2.03
C SER A 73 -24.64 -9.12 -0.83
N GLY A 74 -24.83 -8.61 0.38
CA GLY A 74 -24.19 -9.10 1.61
C GLY A 74 -22.76 -8.59 1.83
N ASN A 75 -22.24 -7.63 1.05
CA ASN A 75 -20.92 -7.05 1.29
C ASN A 75 -21.00 -5.91 2.31
N ARG A 76 -19.97 -5.79 3.16
CA ARG A 76 -19.86 -4.70 4.15
C ARG A 76 -19.71 -3.34 3.49
N LEU A 77 -20.62 -2.41 3.76
CA LEU A 77 -20.53 -1.06 3.21
C LEU A 77 -19.34 -0.34 3.83
N LEU A 78 -18.39 0.08 2.99
CA LEU A 78 -17.26 0.88 3.45
C LEU A 78 -17.69 2.33 3.64
N GLN A 79 -17.16 2.97 4.67
CA GLN A 79 -17.31 4.41 4.85
C GLN A 79 -16.31 5.14 3.94
N ASP A 80 -16.67 6.36 3.53
CA ASP A 80 -15.78 7.20 2.73
C ASP A 80 -14.63 7.74 3.59
N VAL A 81 -13.52 7.00 3.57
CA VAL A 81 -12.26 7.37 4.24
C VAL A 81 -11.72 8.68 3.68
N GLY A 82 -11.87 8.92 2.37
CA GLY A 82 -11.31 10.10 1.71
C GLY A 82 -11.92 11.38 2.27
N LEU A 83 -13.25 11.43 2.35
CA LEU A 83 -13.96 12.56 2.94
C LEU A 83 -13.67 12.68 4.45
N TRP A 84 -13.64 11.57 5.17
CA TRP A 84 -13.35 11.54 6.60
C TRP A 84 -11.94 12.08 6.94
N ILE A 85 -10.90 11.61 6.26
CA ILE A 85 -9.53 12.11 6.42
C ILE A 85 -9.46 13.59 6.05
N SER A 86 -10.12 13.99 4.97
CA SER A 86 -10.14 15.40 4.53
C SER A 86 -10.71 16.33 5.61
N GLN A 87 -11.77 15.92 6.29
CA GLN A 87 -12.34 16.66 7.41
C GLN A 87 -11.37 16.70 8.60
N LYS A 88 -10.79 15.57 8.97
CA LYS A 88 -9.84 15.47 10.08
C LYS A 88 -8.58 16.31 9.87
N ILE A 89 -8.05 16.36 8.65
CA ILE A 89 -6.94 17.25 8.30
C ILE A 89 -7.39 18.71 8.49
N LYS A 90 -8.54 19.12 7.94
CA LYS A 90 -9.04 20.49 8.11
C LYS A 90 -9.18 20.88 9.58
N ASP A 91 -9.76 19.99 10.40
CA ASP A 91 -9.95 20.23 11.83
C ASP A 91 -8.62 20.35 12.58
N HIS A 92 -7.64 19.49 12.26
CA HIS A 92 -6.32 19.52 12.89
C HIS A 92 -5.58 20.83 12.61
N PHE A 93 -5.54 21.25 11.33
CA PHE A 93 -4.85 22.48 10.93
C PHE A 93 -5.57 23.75 11.40
N ALA A 94 -6.90 23.73 11.50
CA ALA A 94 -7.68 24.85 12.04
C ALA A 94 -7.49 25.02 13.55
N ASN A 95 -7.54 23.92 14.31
CA ASN A 95 -7.55 23.96 15.77
C ASN A 95 -6.14 24.08 16.37
N GLN A 96 -5.16 23.33 15.85
CA GLN A 96 -3.82 23.22 16.46
C GLN A 96 -2.85 24.25 15.90
N LEU A 97 -2.78 24.39 14.58
CA LEU A 97 -1.71 25.14 13.90
C LEU A 97 -2.15 26.53 13.43
N LYS A 98 -3.46 26.81 13.36
CA LYS A 98 -4.05 28.05 12.81
C LYS A 98 -3.45 28.43 11.44
N MET A 99 -3.12 27.44 10.63
CA MET A 99 -2.59 27.63 9.28
C MET A 99 -3.72 27.62 8.26
N LEU A 100 -3.60 28.47 7.24
CA LEU A 100 -4.59 28.58 6.18
C LEU A 100 -4.33 27.47 5.15
N LEU A 101 -5.06 26.36 5.25
CA LEU A 101 -4.92 25.19 4.37
C LEU A 101 -6.00 25.19 3.28
N THR A 102 -5.58 25.10 2.01
CA THR A 102 -6.49 24.84 0.88
C THR A 102 -6.49 23.34 0.56
N LEU A 103 -7.47 22.60 1.10
CA LEU A 103 -7.63 21.17 0.82
C LEU A 103 -8.67 20.95 -0.29
N LYS A 104 -8.24 20.28 -1.37
CA LYS A 104 -9.11 19.82 -2.46
C LYS A 104 -9.22 18.30 -2.44
N TYR A 105 -10.43 17.79 -2.29
CA TYR A 105 -10.74 16.37 -2.36
C TYR A 105 -11.19 16.02 -3.78
N ILE A 106 -10.63 14.96 -4.35
CA ILE A 106 -10.94 14.47 -5.69
C ILE A 106 -11.25 12.97 -5.59
N ASP A 107 -12.46 12.57 -5.96
CA ASP A 107 -12.83 11.16 -6.11
C ASP A 107 -13.00 10.81 -7.60
N PRO A 108 -11.99 10.19 -8.24
CA PRO A 108 -12.05 9.79 -9.63
C PRO A 108 -12.71 8.42 -9.84
N THR A 109 -13.40 7.85 -8.84
CA THR A 109 -13.97 6.48 -8.88
C THR A 109 -14.79 6.22 -10.15
N TYR A 110 -15.74 7.10 -10.49
CA TYR A 110 -16.54 6.94 -11.70
C TYR A 110 -15.73 7.21 -12.97
N MET A 111 -14.81 8.17 -12.95
CA MET A 111 -13.96 8.50 -14.10
C MET A 111 -13.07 7.32 -14.49
N VAL A 112 -12.50 6.61 -13.50
CA VAL A 112 -11.63 5.46 -13.75
C VAL A 112 -12.42 4.23 -14.20
N ARG A 113 -13.66 4.05 -13.72
CA ARG A 113 -14.48 2.85 -14.02
C ARG A 113 -15.34 2.97 -15.28
N ALA A 114 -15.69 4.18 -15.70
CA ALA A 114 -16.61 4.42 -16.80
C ALA A 114 -15.92 4.81 -18.13
N ILE A 115 -14.60 4.94 -18.12
CA ILE A 115 -13.83 5.24 -19.33
C ILE A 115 -13.75 3.99 -20.25
N PRO A 116 -13.79 4.15 -21.59
CA PRO A 116 -13.52 3.04 -22.50
C PRO A 116 -12.14 2.44 -22.28
N SER A 117 -12.02 1.14 -22.54
CA SER A 117 -10.78 0.37 -22.43
C SER A 117 -9.72 0.86 -23.41
N ASN A 118 -8.46 0.87 -22.96
CA ASN A 118 -7.30 1.14 -23.80
C ASN A 118 -7.01 -0.05 -24.75
N ALA A 119 -6.08 0.14 -25.69
CA ALA A 119 -5.74 -0.89 -26.67
C ALA A 119 -5.22 -2.20 -26.04
N SER A 120 -4.38 -2.10 -24.99
CA SER A 120 -3.87 -3.28 -24.28
C SER A 120 -4.98 -4.08 -23.58
N ASP A 121 -5.92 -3.39 -22.94
CA ASP A 121 -7.06 -4.01 -22.28
C ASP A 121 -8.01 -4.62 -23.30
N ASN A 122 -8.20 -3.99 -24.46
CA ASN A 122 -9.01 -4.56 -25.55
C ASN A 122 -8.45 -5.88 -26.06
N VAL A 123 -7.13 -5.94 -26.29
CA VAL A 123 -6.46 -7.19 -26.68
C VAL A 123 -6.57 -8.22 -25.57
N TYR A 124 -6.33 -7.83 -24.32
CA TYR A 124 -6.39 -8.73 -23.18
C TYR A 124 -7.80 -9.32 -22.96
N CYS A 125 -8.84 -8.50 -22.98
CA CYS A 125 -10.23 -8.92 -22.89
C CYS A 125 -10.63 -9.86 -24.03
N THR A 126 -10.14 -9.61 -25.25
CA THR A 126 -10.39 -10.47 -26.40
C THR A 126 -9.79 -11.86 -26.21
N LEU A 127 -8.52 -11.93 -25.77
CA LEU A 127 -7.83 -13.19 -25.52
C LEU A 127 -8.46 -13.98 -24.36
N LEU A 128 -8.90 -13.29 -23.30
CA LEU A 128 -9.65 -13.90 -22.21
C LEU A 128 -10.96 -14.50 -22.71
N ALA A 129 -11.75 -13.74 -23.48
CA ALA A 129 -13.03 -14.19 -24.02
C ALA A 129 -12.88 -15.41 -24.93
N GLN A 130 -11.93 -15.38 -25.87
CA GLN A 130 -11.64 -16.50 -26.76
C GLN A 130 -11.22 -17.75 -25.99
N SER A 131 -10.34 -17.59 -25.01
CA SER A 131 -9.90 -18.70 -24.14
C SER A 131 -11.08 -19.30 -23.38
N ALA A 132 -11.98 -18.47 -22.87
CA ALA A 132 -13.15 -18.93 -22.11
C ALA A 132 -14.10 -19.73 -23.00
N VAL A 133 -14.35 -19.27 -24.23
CA VAL A 133 -15.16 -19.98 -25.22
C VAL A 133 -14.51 -21.31 -25.60
N HIS A 134 -13.21 -21.35 -25.88
CA HIS A 134 -12.52 -22.60 -26.18
C HIS A 134 -12.59 -23.61 -25.03
N GLY A 135 -12.40 -23.16 -23.79
CA GLY A 135 -12.53 -24.02 -22.61
C GLY A 135 -13.95 -24.56 -22.43
N ALA A 136 -14.97 -23.73 -22.64
CA ALA A 136 -16.37 -24.15 -22.59
C ALA A 136 -16.72 -25.15 -23.70
N MET A 137 -16.26 -24.91 -24.93
CA MET A 137 -16.46 -25.82 -26.08
C MET A 137 -15.72 -27.15 -25.92
N ALA A 138 -14.61 -27.17 -25.19
CA ALA A 138 -13.92 -28.40 -24.80
C ALA A 138 -14.65 -29.20 -23.70
N GLY A 139 -15.74 -28.67 -23.15
CA GLY A 139 -16.53 -29.31 -22.09
C GLY A 139 -16.02 -29.03 -20.67
N TYR A 140 -15.09 -28.10 -20.48
CA TYR A 140 -14.66 -27.70 -19.14
C TYR A 140 -15.72 -26.82 -18.47
N THR A 141 -15.83 -26.94 -17.15
CA THR A 141 -16.73 -26.14 -16.30
C THR A 141 -16.04 -25.80 -14.98
N GLY A 142 -16.57 -24.82 -14.25
CA GLY A 142 -16.03 -24.45 -12.93
C GLY A 142 -14.65 -23.77 -12.98
N PHE A 143 -14.30 -23.13 -14.10
CA PHE A 143 -13.02 -22.45 -14.28
C PHE A 143 -13.22 -20.99 -14.71
N THR A 144 -12.20 -20.17 -14.48
CA THR A 144 -12.04 -18.88 -15.15
C THR A 144 -10.75 -18.88 -15.97
N THR A 145 -10.64 -17.94 -16.89
CA THR A 145 -9.42 -17.69 -17.64
C THR A 145 -8.63 -16.55 -17.03
N GLY A 146 -7.31 -16.69 -16.95
CA GLY A 146 -6.44 -15.63 -16.48
C GLY A 146 -5.02 -15.77 -17.02
N LEU A 147 -4.28 -14.67 -16.97
CA LEU A 147 -2.86 -14.65 -17.28
C LEU A 147 -2.04 -15.13 -16.08
N VAL A 148 -1.28 -16.20 -16.25
CA VAL A 148 -0.33 -16.70 -15.26
C VAL A 148 1.03 -16.82 -15.94
N ASN A 149 2.00 -16.05 -15.44
CA ASN A 149 3.37 -16.00 -15.98
C ASN A 149 3.42 -15.80 -17.51
N GLY A 150 2.61 -14.86 -18.02
CA GLY A 150 2.56 -14.52 -19.45
C GLY A 150 1.80 -15.52 -20.34
N ARG A 151 1.14 -16.53 -19.77
CA ARG A 151 0.33 -17.51 -20.53
C ARG A 151 -1.13 -17.47 -20.09
N HIS A 152 -2.05 -17.60 -21.04
CA HIS A 152 -3.47 -17.77 -20.75
C HIS A 152 -3.72 -19.18 -20.24
N THR A 153 -4.32 -19.28 -19.06
CA THR A 153 -4.52 -20.54 -18.35
C THR A 153 -5.95 -20.65 -17.83
N PHE A 154 -6.43 -21.89 -17.68
CA PHE A 154 -7.68 -22.20 -16.99
C PHE A 154 -7.40 -22.40 -15.50
N ILE A 155 -8.10 -21.64 -14.67
CA ILE A 155 -7.91 -21.62 -13.23
C ILE A 155 -9.23 -22.05 -12.57
N PRO A 156 -9.25 -23.15 -11.79
CA PRO A 156 -10.46 -23.61 -11.11
C PRO A 156 -10.97 -22.60 -10.08
N PHE A 157 -12.29 -22.42 -9.97
CA PHE A 157 -12.88 -21.44 -9.05
C PHE A 157 -12.48 -21.64 -7.60
N ASN A 158 -12.43 -22.90 -7.14
CA ASN A 158 -12.08 -23.24 -5.76
C ASN A 158 -10.69 -22.67 -5.37
N ARG A 159 -9.75 -22.63 -6.33
CA ARG A 159 -8.40 -22.09 -6.09
C ARG A 159 -8.36 -20.57 -6.03
N ILE A 160 -9.29 -19.88 -6.68
CA ILE A 160 -9.32 -18.42 -6.77
C ILE A 160 -9.99 -17.83 -5.54
N THR A 161 -11.02 -18.50 -5.03
CA THR A 161 -11.73 -18.07 -3.83
C THR A 161 -10.95 -18.35 -2.55
N GLU A 162 -9.99 -19.28 -2.57
CA GLU A 162 -9.12 -19.62 -1.43
C GLU A 162 -8.32 -18.43 -0.90
N ARG A 163 -7.78 -17.58 -1.79
CA ARG A 163 -6.87 -16.48 -1.39
C ARG A 163 -7.08 -15.25 -2.24
N GLN A 164 -7.04 -14.10 -1.58
CA GLN A 164 -7.03 -12.80 -2.24
C GLN A 164 -5.59 -12.33 -2.46
N ASN A 165 -5.33 -11.77 -3.64
CA ASN A 165 -4.05 -11.13 -3.92
C ASN A 165 -3.99 -9.76 -3.23
N LYS A 166 -2.93 -9.53 -2.45
CA LYS A 166 -2.69 -8.30 -1.70
C LYS A 166 -1.30 -7.75 -2.03
N VAL A 167 -1.12 -6.44 -1.90
CA VAL A 167 0.19 -5.83 -2.02
C VAL A 167 1.08 -6.35 -0.89
N VAL A 168 2.23 -6.91 -1.25
CA VAL A 168 3.21 -7.36 -0.28
C VAL A 168 4.10 -6.16 0.07
N THR A 169 3.99 -5.65 1.30
CA THR A 169 4.74 -4.47 1.76
C THR A 169 6.25 -4.69 1.85
N THR A 170 6.70 -5.94 1.85
CA THR A 170 8.14 -6.28 1.76
C THR A 170 8.66 -6.39 0.34
N ASP A 171 7.80 -6.29 -0.67
CA ASP A 171 8.20 -6.45 -2.06
C ASP A 171 8.94 -5.23 -2.60
N ARG A 172 9.76 -5.47 -3.63
CA ARG A 172 10.55 -4.46 -4.32
C ARG A 172 9.69 -3.32 -4.86
N MET A 173 8.46 -3.61 -5.29
CA MET A 173 7.57 -2.58 -5.83
C MET A 173 7.14 -1.58 -4.76
N TRP A 174 6.84 -2.05 -3.55
CA TRP A 174 6.54 -1.17 -2.43
C TRP A 174 7.78 -0.38 -1.99
N ALA A 175 8.94 -1.03 -1.91
CA ALA A 175 10.20 -0.35 -1.60
C ALA A 175 10.52 0.78 -2.59
N ARG A 176 10.28 0.56 -3.89
CA ARG A 176 10.42 1.61 -4.93
C ARG A 176 9.48 2.78 -4.71
N LEU A 177 8.25 2.51 -4.26
CA LEU A 177 7.29 3.57 -3.96
C LEU A 177 7.81 4.41 -2.80
N LEU A 178 8.21 3.77 -1.70
CA LEU A 178 8.77 4.48 -0.53
C LEU A 178 10.01 5.31 -0.90
N SER A 179 10.89 4.79 -1.75
CA SER A 179 12.06 5.55 -2.24
C SER A 179 11.69 6.69 -3.18
N SER A 180 10.56 6.60 -3.89
CA SER A 180 10.09 7.65 -4.80
C SER A 180 9.37 8.76 -4.05
N THR A 181 8.57 8.43 -3.04
CA THR A 181 7.77 9.41 -2.28
C THR A 181 8.52 9.95 -1.06
N ASN A 182 9.61 9.29 -0.64
CA ASN A 182 10.29 9.54 0.63
C ASN A 182 9.38 9.50 1.87
N GLN A 183 8.20 8.87 1.75
CA GLN A 183 7.24 8.81 2.84
C GLN A 183 7.79 7.92 3.99
N PRO A 184 7.60 8.33 5.25
CA PRO A 184 7.97 7.51 6.39
C PRO A 184 7.04 6.31 6.51
N SER A 185 7.48 5.27 7.22
CA SER A 185 6.59 4.21 7.67
C SER A 185 5.76 4.72 8.85
N PHE A 186 4.45 4.83 8.69
CA PHE A 186 3.51 5.25 9.75
C PHE A 186 3.22 4.15 10.79
N ILE A 187 4.23 3.33 11.13
CA ILE A 187 4.10 2.27 12.12
C ILE A 187 4.30 2.91 13.49
N SER A 188 3.35 2.71 14.41
CA SER A 188 3.50 3.27 15.75
C SER A 188 4.77 2.73 16.43
N PRO A 189 5.47 3.50 17.27
CA PRO A 189 6.66 3.03 17.98
C PRO A 189 6.40 1.76 18.82
N LYS A 190 5.16 1.60 19.31
CA LYS A 190 4.70 0.44 20.08
C LYS A 190 4.57 -0.80 19.21
N GLU A 191 3.92 -0.69 18.05
CA GLU A 191 3.80 -1.80 17.10
C GLU A 191 5.15 -2.16 16.46
N ALA A 192 6.01 -1.17 16.18
CA ALA A 192 7.36 -1.42 15.70
C ALA A 192 8.18 -2.23 16.71
N ALA A 193 8.01 -1.96 18.01
CA ALA A 193 8.64 -2.73 19.08
C ALA A 193 8.06 -4.16 19.19
N GLU A 194 6.75 -4.34 19.01
CA GLU A 194 6.11 -5.67 18.99
C GLU A 194 6.52 -6.50 17.77
N ILE A 195 6.60 -5.90 16.57
CA ILE A 195 7.09 -6.56 15.36
C ILE A 195 8.57 -6.97 15.51
N ARG A 196 9.40 -6.13 16.15
CA ARG A 196 10.79 -6.50 16.48
C ARG A 196 10.85 -7.67 17.47
N LYS A 197 9.96 -7.72 18.47
CA LYS A 197 9.86 -8.86 19.41
C LYS A 197 9.40 -10.15 18.73
N GLN A 198 8.47 -10.08 17.77
CA GLN A 198 7.97 -11.25 17.04
C GLN A 198 8.96 -11.79 15.99
N LYS A 199 9.84 -10.94 15.44
CA LYS A 199 10.86 -11.34 14.46
C LYS A 199 12.10 -12.03 15.06
N MET A 200 12.23 -12.10 16.39
CA MET A 200 13.22 -12.96 17.04
C MET A 200 12.56 -14.30 17.42
N PRO A 201 12.59 -15.34 16.57
CA PRO A 201 12.53 -16.68 17.13
C PRO A 201 13.77 -16.86 17.99
N ALA A 202 13.58 -17.40 19.20
CA ALA A 202 14.66 -17.79 20.08
C ALA A 202 15.59 -18.75 19.32
N THR A 203 16.67 -18.20 18.77
CA THR A 203 17.80 -19.03 18.37
C THR A 203 18.41 -19.46 19.68
N GLN A 204 18.11 -20.69 20.11
CA GLN A 204 18.86 -21.35 21.17
C GLN A 204 20.29 -21.47 20.65
N LEU A 205 21.09 -20.46 20.96
CA LEU A 205 22.53 -20.57 20.92
C LEU A 205 22.86 -21.67 21.93
N LEU A 206 23.44 -22.76 21.43
CA LEU A 206 24.09 -23.75 22.27
C LEU A 206 25.17 -23.00 23.06
N ASP A 207 25.02 -23.00 24.38
CA ASP A 207 26.08 -22.69 25.32
C ASP A 207 27.24 -23.64 25.04
N ASP A 208 28.28 -23.12 24.38
CA ASP A 208 29.64 -23.57 24.62
C ASP A 208 30.44 -22.33 24.99
N GLY A 209 30.90 -22.34 26.24
CA GLY A 209 31.52 -21.20 26.90
C GLY A 209 32.83 -20.76 26.27
N GLY A 210 33.09 -19.46 26.39
CA GLY A 210 34.36 -18.85 26.07
C GLY A 210 34.30 -17.34 26.29
N ASP A 211 34.64 -16.91 27.50
CA ASP A 211 34.87 -15.51 27.89
C ASP A 211 35.73 -14.76 26.87
N CYS A 212 35.35 -13.52 26.54
CA CYS A 212 36.28 -12.39 26.35
C CYS A 212 35.53 -11.04 26.34
N TYR A 213 35.74 -10.31 27.44
CA TYR A 213 35.64 -8.88 27.78
C TYR A 213 35.24 -7.81 26.73
N ASP A 214 34.33 -6.93 27.21
CA ASP A 214 34.22 -5.47 27.07
C ASP A 214 34.47 -4.77 25.71
N GLU A 215 33.44 -4.09 25.18
CA GLU A 215 33.48 -2.64 24.88
C GLU A 215 32.09 -2.02 24.64
N LYS A 216 31.98 -0.72 24.95
CA LYS A 216 30.75 0.10 25.16
C LYS A 216 30.05 0.58 23.87
N PRO A 217 28.82 1.14 23.97
CA PRO A 217 27.90 1.30 22.84
C PRO A 217 28.04 2.65 22.11
N GLY A 218 27.86 2.63 20.80
CA GLY A 218 27.50 3.83 20.03
C GLY A 218 27.96 3.79 18.58
N THR A 219 27.02 3.81 17.62
CA THR A 219 26.90 4.88 16.62
C THR A 219 25.78 4.59 15.62
N TYR A 220 25.02 5.65 15.31
CA TYR A 220 23.98 5.72 14.29
C TYR A 220 24.50 5.29 12.92
N PHE A 221 23.82 4.36 12.25
CA PHE A 221 24.05 4.06 10.83
C PHE A 221 23.47 5.19 9.96
N LYS A 222 24.35 6.05 9.45
CA LYS A 222 24.07 6.96 8.32
C LYS A 222 24.08 6.17 7.02
N VAL A 223 22.97 6.22 6.26
CA VAL A 223 22.78 5.61 4.94
C VAL A 223 23.47 6.44 3.84
N THR A 224 24.78 6.66 3.95
CA THR A 224 25.54 7.46 2.96
C THR A 224 26.79 6.76 2.42
N SER A 225 27.04 5.48 2.70
CA SER A 225 28.28 4.80 2.29
C SER A 225 28.17 3.81 1.11
N VAL A 226 27.05 3.77 0.36
CA VAL A 226 26.87 2.75 -0.70
C VAL A 226 27.19 3.27 -2.13
N ILE A 227 27.67 4.50 -2.30
CA ILE A 227 27.99 5.08 -3.64
C ILE A 227 29.51 5.06 -3.91
N GLY A 228 30.13 3.88 -3.84
CA GLY A 228 31.58 3.78 -4.02
C GLY A 228 32.10 2.42 -4.42
N CYS A 229 31.48 1.74 -5.40
CA CYS A 229 32.05 0.51 -5.98
C CYS A 229 31.48 0.17 -7.37
N LEU A 230 31.36 1.15 -8.27
CA LEU A 230 31.05 0.91 -9.69
C LEU A 230 31.98 1.74 -10.58
N SER A 231 33.26 1.38 -10.58
CA SER A 231 34.24 1.84 -11.57
C SER A 231 35.49 0.94 -11.57
N CYS A 232 35.33 -0.33 -11.94
CA CYS A 232 36.43 -1.10 -12.55
C CYS A 232 35.88 -2.39 -13.18
N GLY A 233 35.93 -2.48 -14.50
CA GLY A 233 35.52 -3.66 -15.27
C GLY A 233 35.45 -3.30 -16.75
N GLN A 234 36.60 -3.42 -17.40
CA GLN A 234 36.73 -3.47 -18.86
C GLN A 234 35.94 -4.64 -19.45
#